data_AF-A0A8J3ZK47-F1
#
_entry.id   AF-A0A8J3ZK47-F1
#
_cell.length_a   1.000
_cell.length_b   1.000
_cell.length_c   1.000
_cell.angle_alpha   90.00
_cell.angle_beta   90.00
_cell.angle_gamma   90.00
#
_symmetry.space_group_name_H-M   'P 1'
#
loop_
_entity.id
_entity.type
_entity.pdbx_description
1 polymer ?
#
loop_
_entity_poly.entity_id
_entity_poly.type
_entity_poly.pdbx_seq_one_letter_code
_entity_poly.pdbx_strand_id
1 'polypeptide(L)'
;MALSPIEARPAVDPEPDAKPGAMRSARLAWAAAEPHATHHLVVQDDVEPAAGFAAAVAAGVAQHPDAALSFFAEWGSRTAALVRLAAMAGASWVPMINPYVPTQALVLPAPLASDLAAFLRAETADDEPDDEAILRFLERRGTRMLVSVPNVVEHLDLPSLTGNEDHGVRRAACLLDGSALGSRVLDPPPLLPFLAWVDATATTVNTTTFARFPTLDVLTARGLDADRIVAACEPVFAGLSDPAVLRADIGTGYLTELWVTAVATGVLGPASDLDTPIVRAALRTMAPGALRTHVDFGALDRHADDLAALVTAGVRYGHETR
;
A
#
# COMPACT_ATOMS: atom_id res chain seq x y z
N MET A 1 -7.47 -12.44 -20.84
CA MET A 1 -6.08 -12.36 -20.34
C MET A 1 -5.89 -10.94 -19.82
N ALA A 2 -5.63 -10.74 -18.53
CA ALA A 2 -5.79 -9.47 -17.82
C ALA A 2 -4.97 -8.28 -18.39
N LEU A 3 -3.90 -8.57 -19.12
CA LEU A 3 -3.06 -7.57 -19.80
C LEU A 3 -3.63 -7.13 -21.16
N SER A 4 -4.47 -7.91 -21.84
CA SER A 4 -4.99 -7.54 -23.16
C SER A 4 -5.81 -6.24 -23.11
N PRO A 5 -5.63 -5.28 -24.04
CA PRO A 5 -4.83 -5.36 -25.28
C PRO A 5 -3.36 -4.91 -25.15
N ILE A 6 -2.81 -4.78 -23.93
CA ILE A 6 -1.41 -4.43 -23.71
C ILE A 6 -0.53 -5.63 -24.11
N GLU A 7 0.32 -5.42 -25.11
CA GLU A 7 1.37 -6.36 -25.49
C GLU A 7 2.58 -6.18 -24.56
N ALA A 8 2.90 -7.20 -23.77
CA ALA A 8 4.05 -7.18 -22.88
C ALA A 8 5.31 -7.73 -23.58
N ARG A 9 6.45 -7.09 -23.36
CA ARG A 9 7.77 -7.57 -23.81
C ARG A 9 8.65 -7.84 -22.57
N PRO A 10 9.23 -9.04 -22.42
CA PRO A 10 10.05 -9.33 -21.25
C PRO A 10 11.37 -8.57 -21.31
N ALA A 11 11.79 -8.03 -20.16
CA ALA A 11 13.10 -7.45 -19.94
C ALA A 11 13.90 -8.39 -19.02
N VAL A 12 14.66 -9.31 -19.63
CA VAL A 12 15.38 -10.36 -18.90
C VAL A 12 16.74 -9.83 -18.45
N ASP A 13 17.15 -10.19 -17.24
CA ASP A 13 18.52 -9.93 -16.76
C ASP A 13 19.55 -10.52 -17.75
N PRO A 14 20.48 -9.71 -18.30
CA PRO A 14 21.51 -10.21 -19.20
C PRO A 14 22.54 -11.11 -18.52
N GLU A 15 22.66 -11.06 -17.19
CA GLU A 15 23.60 -11.84 -16.39
C GLU A 15 22.87 -12.55 -15.22
N PRO A 16 21.95 -13.49 -15.50
CA PRO A 16 21.09 -14.10 -14.48
C PRO A 16 21.86 -14.98 -13.48
N ASP A 17 23.04 -15.48 -13.88
CA ASP A 17 23.92 -16.29 -13.02
C ASP A 17 24.88 -15.44 -12.16
N ALA A 18 24.90 -14.11 -12.36
CA ALA A 18 25.71 -13.20 -11.54
C ALA A 18 25.06 -12.94 -10.17
N LYS A 19 25.65 -12.05 -9.36
CA LYS A 19 25.04 -11.63 -8.10
C LYS A 19 23.59 -11.13 -8.38
N PRO A 20 22.58 -11.65 -7.66
CA PRO A 20 21.20 -11.21 -7.82
C PRO A 20 21.04 -9.70 -7.61
N GLY A 21 20.15 -9.09 -8.40
CA GLY A 21 19.81 -7.67 -8.29
C GLY A 21 18.75 -7.28 -9.32
N ALA A 22 17.86 -6.37 -8.93
CA ALA A 22 16.75 -5.91 -9.79
C ALA A 22 17.19 -4.87 -10.85
N MET A 23 18.33 -4.20 -10.64
CA MET A 23 18.71 -3.04 -11.45
C MET A 23 19.01 -3.37 -12.92
N ARG A 24 19.60 -4.54 -13.22
CA ARG A 24 19.98 -4.91 -14.60
C ARG A 24 18.75 -5.08 -15.50
N SER A 25 17.73 -5.81 -15.04
CA SER A 25 16.47 -5.95 -15.76
C SER A 25 15.67 -4.65 -15.78
N ALA A 26 15.65 -3.88 -14.67
CA ALA A 26 14.98 -2.59 -14.60
C ALA A 26 15.51 -1.60 -15.65
N ARG A 27 16.84 -1.49 -15.84
CA ARG A 27 17.45 -0.63 -16.87
C ARG A 27 16.99 -1.01 -18.27
N LEU A 28 16.86 -2.30 -18.57
CA LEU A 28 16.35 -2.78 -19.86
C LEU A 28 14.85 -2.48 -20.01
N ALA A 29 14.05 -2.73 -18.98
CA ALA A 29 12.62 -2.46 -18.98
C ALA A 29 12.31 -0.99 -19.25
N TRP A 30 12.98 -0.07 -18.55
CA TRP A 30 12.77 1.37 -18.72
C TRP A 30 13.32 1.92 -20.04
N ALA A 31 14.36 1.29 -20.60
CA ALA A 31 14.91 1.67 -21.91
C ALA A 31 14.06 1.19 -23.10
N ALA A 32 13.08 0.31 -22.87
CA ALA A 32 12.29 -0.32 -23.92
C ALA A 32 11.05 0.48 -24.38
N ALA A 33 10.89 1.73 -23.92
CA ALA A 33 9.78 2.58 -24.34
C ALA A 33 9.80 2.79 -25.87
N GLU A 34 8.69 2.45 -26.52
CA GLU A 34 8.56 2.60 -27.98
C GLU A 34 8.50 4.09 -28.36
N PRO A 35 9.16 4.54 -29.47
CA PRO A 35 9.24 5.97 -29.81
C PRO A 35 7.90 6.69 -30.02
N HIS A 36 6.83 5.94 -30.30
CA HIS A 36 5.49 6.46 -30.55
C HIS A 36 4.52 6.28 -29.36
N ALA A 37 4.98 5.66 -28.27
CA ALA A 37 4.18 5.49 -27.08
C ALA A 37 4.01 6.84 -26.37
N THR A 38 2.82 7.11 -25.84
CA THR A 38 2.60 8.28 -24.97
C THR A 38 3.04 8.00 -23.54
N HIS A 39 2.89 6.75 -23.10
CA HIS A 39 3.20 6.27 -21.76
C HIS A 39 3.88 4.90 -21.85
N HIS A 40 4.73 4.61 -20.89
CA HIS A 40 5.43 3.35 -20.75
C HIS A 40 5.03 2.68 -19.44
N LEU A 41 4.51 1.45 -19.52
CA LEU A 41 4.15 0.62 -18.38
C LEU A 41 5.24 -0.43 -18.16
N VAL A 42 5.78 -0.48 -16.95
CA VAL A 42 6.61 -1.59 -16.48
C VAL A 42 5.83 -2.38 -15.43
N VAL A 43 5.85 -3.70 -15.56
CA VAL A 43 5.20 -4.67 -14.67
C VAL A 43 6.25 -5.66 -14.24
N GLN A 44 6.37 -5.92 -12.94
CA GLN A 44 7.28 -6.94 -12.40
C GLN A 44 6.73 -8.35 -12.69
N ASP A 45 7.58 -9.36 -12.70
CA ASP A 45 7.22 -10.73 -13.07
C ASP A 45 6.50 -11.51 -11.97
N ASP A 46 6.59 -11.04 -10.72
CA ASP A 46 5.95 -11.60 -9.53
C ASP A 46 4.62 -10.91 -9.18
N VAL A 47 3.93 -10.36 -10.17
CA VAL A 47 2.61 -9.73 -9.96
C VAL A 47 1.49 -10.43 -10.69
N GLU A 48 0.31 -10.43 -10.08
CA GLU A 48 -0.92 -10.94 -10.67
C GLU A 48 -1.85 -9.77 -10.99
N PRO A 49 -2.10 -9.45 -12.27
CA PRO A 49 -3.00 -8.37 -12.64
C PRO A 49 -4.47 -8.73 -12.36
N ALA A 50 -5.19 -7.81 -11.73
CA ALA A 50 -6.62 -7.93 -11.47
C ALA A 50 -7.44 -7.95 -12.78
N ALA A 51 -8.68 -8.42 -12.68
CA ALA A 51 -9.62 -8.32 -13.80
C ALA A 51 -9.85 -6.82 -14.15
N GLY A 52 -9.65 -6.46 -15.42
CA GLY A 52 -9.79 -5.08 -15.89
C GLY A 52 -8.52 -4.22 -15.78
N PHE A 53 -7.38 -4.81 -15.41
CA PHE A 53 -6.09 -4.11 -15.28
C PHE A 53 -5.78 -3.16 -16.45
N ALA A 54 -5.83 -3.64 -17.69
CA ALA A 54 -5.52 -2.79 -18.86
C ALA A 54 -6.45 -1.57 -19.00
N ALA A 55 -7.73 -1.73 -18.69
CA ALA A 55 -8.70 -0.64 -18.71
C ALA A 55 -8.45 0.36 -17.58
N ALA A 56 -8.07 -0.12 -16.39
CA ALA A 56 -7.69 0.73 -15.27
C ALA A 56 -6.43 1.54 -15.58
N VAL A 57 -5.41 0.93 -16.20
CA VAL A 57 -4.19 1.61 -16.65
C VAL A 57 -4.53 2.71 -17.65
N ALA A 58 -5.31 2.40 -18.68
CA ALA A 58 -5.71 3.37 -19.70
C ALA A 58 -6.51 4.54 -19.09
N ALA A 59 -7.43 4.26 -18.16
CA ALA A 59 -8.19 5.28 -17.46
C ALA A 59 -7.29 6.18 -16.61
N GLY A 60 -6.33 5.61 -15.86
CA GLY A 60 -5.39 6.38 -15.05
C GLY A 60 -4.53 7.31 -15.89
N VAL A 61 -3.97 6.80 -16.99
CA VAL A 61 -3.21 7.60 -17.97
C VAL A 61 -4.04 8.77 -18.51
N ALA A 62 -5.30 8.53 -18.87
CA ALA A 62 -6.17 9.59 -19.39
C ALA A 62 -6.50 10.66 -18.32
N GLN A 63 -6.61 10.27 -17.05
CA GLN A 63 -6.96 11.16 -15.94
C GLN A 63 -5.75 11.96 -15.42
N HIS A 64 -4.56 11.36 -15.48
CA HIS A 64 -3.33 11.88 -14.87
C HIS A 64 -2.12 11.72 -15.82
N PRO A 65 -2.15 12.35 -17.02
CA PRO A 65 -1.18 12.08 -18.09
C PRO A 65 0.25 12.55 -17.79
N ASP A 66 0.44 13.40 -16.78
CA ASP A 66 1.76 13.95 -16.42
C ASP A 66 2.34 13.32 -15.14
N ALA A 67 1.62 12.37 -14.53
CA ALA A 67 2.02 11.76 -13.26
C ALA A 67 2.68 10.39 -13.46
N ALA A 68 3.51 9.99 -12.49
CA ALA A 68 3.92 8.61 -12.30
C ALA A 68 2.78 7.86 -11.60
N LEU A 69 2.25 6.80 -12.22
CA LEU A 69 1.08 6.07 -11.73
C LEU A 69 1.49 4.67 -11.32
N SER A 70 1.43 4.39 -10.02
CA SER A 70 1.58 3.04 -9.49
C SER A 70 0.21 2.42 -9.24
N PHE A 71 0.06 1.15 -9.61
CA PHE A 71 -1.18 0.39 -9.47
C PHE A 71 -1.16 -0.55 -8.27
N PHE A 72 -0.17 -0.38 -7.39
CA PHE A 72 0.08 -1.19 -6.22
C PHE A 72 0.50 -0.32 -5.03
N ALA A 73 0.04 -0.70 -3.84
CA ALA A 73 0.65 -0.28 -2.58
C ALA A 73 0.75 -1.50 -1.68
N GLU A 74 1.95 -1.73 -1.18
CA GLU A 74 2.25 -2.73 -0.17
C GLU A 74 1.42 -2.46 1.11
N TRP A 75 0.63 -3.44 1.57
CA TRP A 75 -0.44 -3.32 2.58
C TRP A 75 -0.04 -2.79 3.97
N GLY A 76 1.22 -2.90 4.38
CA GLY A 76 1.78 -2.35 5.62
C GLY A 76 2.47 -1.00 5.45
N SER A 77 2.59 -0.49 4.22
CA SER A 77 3.25 0.80 3.95
C SER A 77 2.47 2.01 4.46
N ARG A 78 3.11 3.19 4.53
CA ARG A 78 2.43 4.45 4.89
C ARG A 78 1.38 4.81 3.84
N THR A 79 1.70 4.62 2.57
CA THR A 79 0.74 4.83 1.48
C THR A 79 -0.48 3.92 1.59
N ALA A 80 -0.36 2.69 2.12
CA ALA A 80 -1.51 1.82 2.37
C ALA A 80 -2.51 2.41 3.38
N ALA A 81 -2.05 3.18 4.37
CA ALA A 81 -2.97 3.91 5.25
C ALA A 81 -3.74 5.00 4.49
N LEU A 82 -3.10 5.72 3.55
CA LEU A 82 -3.82 6.63 2.66
C LEU A 82 -4.80 5.90 1.75
N VAL A 83 -4.43 4.73 1.20
CA VAL A 83 -5.33 3.90 0.38
C VAL A 83 -6.61 3.58 1.13
N ARG A 84 -6.52 3.21 2.41
CA ARG A 84 -7.68 2.96 3.27
C ARG A 84 -8.56 4.19 3.47
N LEU A 85 -7.94 5.34 3.75
CA LEU A 85 -8.69 6.61 3.86
C LEU A 85 -9.33 7.03 2.52
N ALA A 86 -8.68 6.77 1.39
CA ALA A 86 -9.22 7.05 0.07
C ALA A 86 -10.42 6.17 -0.27
N ALA A 87 -10.36 4.88 0.07
CA ALA A 87 -11.51 3.98 -0.05
C ALA A 87 -12.71 4.51 0.76
N MET A 88 -12.47 4.97 1.99
CA MET A 88 -13.50 5.60 2.83
C MET A 88 -13.99 6.94 2.25
N ALA A 89 -13.11 7.73 1.64
CA ALA A 89 -13.46 9.03 1.05
C ALA A 89 -14.14 8.94 -0.32
N GLY A 90 -14.16 7.76 -0.96
CA GLY A 90 -14.53 7.60 -2.36
C GLY A 90 -13.56 8.29 -3.33
N ALA A 91 -12.26 8.31 -2.99
CA ALA A 91 -11.20 8.74 -3.88
C ALA A 91 -10.54 7.53 -4.56
N SER A 92 -10.09 7.69 -5.80
CA SER A 92 -9.50 6.61 -6.60
C SER A 92 -7.99 6.68 -6.72
N TRP A 93 -7.39 7.71 -6.11
CA TRP A 93 -5.96 7.95 -6.14
C TRP A 93 -5.50 8.56 -4.83
N VAL A 94 -4.27 8.25 -4.43
CA VAL A 94 -3.57 8.89 -3.31
C VAL A 94 -2.17 9.30 -3.75
N PRO A 95 -1.60 10.38 -3.21
CA PRO A 95 -0.17 10.62 -3.39
C PRO A 95 0.64 9.55 -2.68
N MET A 96 1.79 9.21 -3.27
CA MET A 96 2.75 8.30 -2.67
C MET A 96 3.52 9.03 -1.56
N ILE A 97 3.62 8.43 -0.36
CA ILE A 97 4.30 9.01 0.82
C ILE A 97 5.30 8.05 1.49
N ASN A 98 5.69 7.00 0.77
CA ASN A 98 6.69 6.03 1.19
C ASN A 98 8.12 6.55 0.90
N PRO A 99 9.16 5.97 1.51
CA PRO A 99 10.55 6.29 1.18
C PRO A 99 11.04 5.54 -0.06
N TYR A 100 10.12 4.99 -0.86
CA TYR A 100 10.35 4.25 -2.10
C TYR A 100 9.11 4.39 -3.00
N VAL A 101 9.26 4.16 -4.30
CA VAL A 101 8.12 4.10 -5.25
C VAL A 101 7.70 2.65 -5.45
N PRO A 102 6.44 2.25 -5.28
CA PRO A 102 6.02 0.89 -5.62
C PRO A 102 6.10 0.67 -7.14
N THR A 103 7.02 -0.20 -7.57
CA THR A 103 7.38 -0.45 -8.98
C THR A 103 6.73 -1.70 -9.59
N GLN A 104 5.93 -2.44 -8.80
CA GLN A 104 5.23 -3.68 -9.20
C GLN A 104 4.42 -3.52 -10.49
N ALA A 105 3.75 -2.38 -10.63
CA ALA A 105 3.12 -1.94 -11.87
C ALA A 105 3.15 -0.41 -11.92
N LEU A 106 4.13 0.15 -12.63
CA LEU A 106 4.39 1.58 -12.69
C LEU A 106 4.32 2.09 -14.13
N VAL A 107 3.55 3.16 -14.31
CA VAL A 107 3.45 3.89 -15.58
C VAL A 107 4.13 5.24 -15.45
N LEU A 108 4.94 5.59 -16.45
CA LEU A 108 5.48 6.92 -16.63
C LEU A 108 5.09 7.47 -18.02
N PRO A 109 4.98 8.80 -18.19
CA PRO A 109 5.01 9.40 -19.51
C PRO A 109 6.26 8.93 -20.28
N ALA A 110 6.13 8.59 -21.56
CA ALA A 110 7.23 7.97 -22.32
C ALA A 110 8.52 8.83 -22.39
N PRO A 111 8.47 10.17 -22.50
CA PRO A 111 9.66 11.00 -22.38
C PRO A 111 10.33 10.86 -21.01
N LEU A 112 9.54 10.78 -19.94
CA LEU A 112 10.04 10.63 -18.58
C LEU A 112 10.67 9.24 -18.36
N ALA A 113 10.08 8.19 -18.93
CA ALA A 113 10.66 6.84 -18.92
C ALA A 113 12.03 6.78 -19.62
N SER A 114 12.16 7.49 -20.75
CA SER A 114 13.43 7.58 -21.48
C SER A 114 14.50 8.31 -20.67
N ASP A 115 14.13 9.41 -20.03
CA ASP A 115 15.00 10.16 -19.12
C ASP A 115 15.41 9.32 -17.89
N LEU A 116 14.47 8.56 -17.32
CA LEU A 116 14.74 7.62 -16.23
C LEU A 116 15.74 6.56 -16.68
N ALA A 117 15.57 5.96 -17.86
CA ALA A 117 16.50 4.95 -18.36
C ALA A 117 17.93 5.51 -18.53
N ALA A 118 18.07 6.77 -18.97
CA ALA A 118 19.36 7.44 -19.03
C ALA A 118 19.96 7.68 -17.64
N PHE A 119 19.14 8.12 -16.68
CA PHE A 119 19.53 8.31 -15.28
C PHE A 119 20.00 7.00 -14.64
N LEU A 120 19.22 5.92 -14.75
CA LEU A 120 19.58 4.62 -14.17
C LEU A 120 20.91 4.10 -14.73
N ARG A 121 21.20 4.31 -16.03
CA ARG A 121 22.51 3.91 -16.59
C ARG A 121 23.67 4.75 -16.10
N ALA A 122 23.46 6.04 -15.82
CA ALA A 122 24.52 6.99 -15.52
C ALA A 122 24.82 7.11 -14.01
N GLU A 123 23.81 6.94 -13.16
CA GLU A 123 23.86 7.39 -11.76
C GLU A 123 23.49 6.33 -10.72
N THR A 124 23.28 5.07 -11.10
CA THR A 124 22.93 3.99 -10.16
C THR A 124 23.94 2.88 -10.16
N ALA A 125 24.17 2.29 -8.98
CA ALA A 125 24.96 1.07 -8.85
C ALA A 125 24.07 -0.16 -9.14
N ASP A 126 24.69 -1.30 -9.43
CA ASP A 126 23.95 -2.53 -9.74
C ASP A 126 23.27 -3.15 -8.49
N ASP A 127 23.77 -2.85 -7.30
CA ASP A 127 23.27 -3.33 -6.01
C ASP A 127 22.30 -2.35 -5.32
N GLU A 128 22.04 -1.20 -5.94
CA GLU A 128 21.03 -0.24 -5.47
C GLU A 128 19.61 -0.75 -5.76
N PRO A 129 18.65 -0.65 -4.82
CA PRO A 129 17.23 -0.90 -5.07
C PRO A 129 16.68 0.03 -6.17
N ASP A 130 15.93 -0.53 -7.11
CA ASP A 130 15.40 0.23 -8.26
C ASP A 130 14.31 1.22 -7.83
N ASP A 131 13.47 0.85 -6.87
CA ASP A 131 12.41 1.69 -6.31
C ASP A 131 12.91 2.96 -5.61
N GLU A 132 14.03 2.87 -4.89
CA GLU A 132 14.71 4.02 -4.28
C GLU A 132 15.38 4.92 -5.33
N ALA A 133 16.03 4.33 -6.34
CA ALA A 133 16.63 5.07 -7.44
C ALA A 133 15.57 5.81 -8.27
N ILE A 134 14.45 5.16 -8.57
CA ILE A 134 13.30 5.74 -9.28
C ILE A 134 12.67 6.86 -8.45
N LEU A 135 12.49 6.67 -7.13
CA LEU A 135 12.02 7.74 -6.25
C LEU A 135 12.89 8.99 -6.38
N ARG A 136 14.22 8.83 -6.20
CA ARG A 136 15.18 9.94 -6.30
C ARG A 136 15.07 10.66 -7.63
N PHE A 137 14.91 9.94 -8.73
CA PHE A 137 14.72 10.54 -10.05
C PHE A 137 13.41 11.35 -10.13
N LEU A 138 12.29 10.77 -9.70
CA LEU A 138 10.97 11.43 -9.77
C LEU A 138 10.90 12.67 -8.88
N GLU A 139 11.51 12.62 -7.69
CA GLU A 139 11.64 13.79 -6.81
C GLU A 139 12.47 14.91 -7.44
N ARG A 140 13.62 14.59 -8.04
CA ARG A 140 14.46 15.57 -8.76
C ARG A 140 13.71 16.22 -9.93
N ARG A 141 12.79 15.50 -10.56
CA ARG A 141 11.95 16.01 -11.65
C ARG A 141 10.69 16.73 -11.17
N GLY A 142 10.40 16.71 -9.87
CA GLY A 142 9.15 17.23 -9.31
C GLY A 142 7.91 16.51 -9.86
N THR A 143 8.06 15.26 -10.28
CA THR A 143 6.96 14.48 -10.86
C THR A 143 5.99 14.05 -9.78
N ARG A 144 4.70 14.31 -10.01
CA ARG A 144 3.64 13.83 -9.12
C ARG A 144 3.59 12.30 -9.16
N MET A 145 3.62 11.66 -7.99
CA MET A 145 3.52 10.20 -7.86
C MET A 145 2.17 9.84 -7.23
N LEU A 146 1.39 9.04 -7.93
CA LEU A 146 0.05 8.62 -7.51
C LEU A 146 -0.04 7.10 -7.41
N VAL A 147 -0.80 6.61 -6.43
CA VAL A 147 -1.17 5.20 -6.29
C VAL A 147 -2.67 5.04 -6.45
N SER A 148 -3.08 4.04 -7.23
CA SER A 148 -4.50 3.76 -7.51
C SER A 148 -5.23 3.17 -6.29
N VAL A 149 -6.51 3.49 -6.18
CA VAL A 149 -7.46 2.94 -5.20
C VAL A 149 -8.74 2.54 -5.94
N PRO A 150 -9.07 1.24 -6.05
CA PRO A 150 -8.29 0.10 -5.54
C PRO A 150 -6.94 -0.07 -6.28
N ASN A 151 -6.04 -0.84 -5.68
CA ASN A 151 -4.92 -1.45 -6.37
C ASN A 151 -5.47 -2.47 -7.40
N VAL A 152 -4.80 -2.58 -8.54
CA VAL A 152 -5.24 -3.45 -9.66
C VAL A 152 -4.18 -4.48 -10.05
N VAL A 153 -3.16 -4.65 -9.22
CA VAL A 153 -2.25 -5.80 -9.25
C VAL A 153 -2.05 -6.30 -7.82
N GLU A 154 -1.85 -7.60 -7.69
CA GLU A 154 -1.42 -8.26 -6.46
C GLU A 154 0.06 -8.64 -6.59
N HIS A 155 0.78 -8.66 -5.46
CA HIS A 155 2.14 -9.18 -5.40
C HIS A 155 2.11 -10.65 -4.96
N LEU A 156 2.71 -11.52 -5.76
CA LEU A 156 2.84 -12.93 -5.47
C LEU A 156 3.94 -13.17 -4.44
N ASP A 157 3.74 -14.11 -3.53
CA ASP A 157 4.72 -14.47 -2.52
C ASP A 157 5.75 -15.44 -3.12
N LEU A 158 6.66 -14.92 -3.94
CA LEU A 158 7.75 -15.65 -4.59
C LEU A 158 9.10 -15.31 -3.94
N PRO A 159 10.10 -16.21 -4.00
CA PRO A 159 11.44 -15.93 -3.47
C PRO A 159 12.02 -14.63 -4.04
N SER A 160 12.46 -13.74 -3.15
CA SER A 160 12.93 -12.39 -3.52
C SER A 160 14.40 -12.40 -3.98
N LEU A 161 14.68 -11.77 -5.12
CA LEU A 161 16.06 -11.58 -5.61
C LEU A 161 16.89 -10.61 -4.77
N THR A 162 16.24 -9.74 -3.98
CA THR A 162 16.89 -8.65 -3.24
C THR A 162 17.04 -8.94 -1.74
N GLY A 163 16.80 -10.18 -1.30
CA GLY A 163 17.02 -10.59 0.09
C GLY A 163 15.99 -10.04 1.08
N ASN A 164 14.80 -9.63 0.60
CA ASN A 164 13.71 -9.10 1.41
C ASN A 164 12.83 -10.20 2.05
N GLU A 165 13.38 -11.38 2.30
CA GLU A 165 12.63 -12.52 2.86
C GLU A 165 12.12 -12.22 4.28
N ASP A 166 12.87 -11.42 5.05
CA ASP A 166 12.51 -11.01 6.41
C ASP A 166 11.37 -9.97 6.47
N HIS A 167 10.89 -9.48 5.31
CA HIS A 167 9.79 -8.51 5.26
C HIS A 167 8.40 -9.15 5.30
N GLY A 168 8.31 -10.49 5.31
CA GLY A 168 7.04 -11.22 5.29
C GLY A 168 6.26 -11.04 3.98
N VAL A 169 5.01 -11.51 3.97
CA VAL A 169 4.13 -11.46 2.79
C VAL A 169 3.76 -10.00 2.46
N ARG A 170 3.91 -9.57 1.20
CA ARG A 170 3.78 -8.16 0.76
C ARG A 170 2.63 -7.94 -0.24
N ARG A 171 1.38 -8.19 0.16
CA ARG A 171 0.21 -8.01 -0.72
C ARG A 171 -0.26 -6.56 -0.87
N ALA A 172 -1.20 -6.34 -1.77
CA ALA A 172 -1.85 -5.07 -2.05
C ALA A 172 -2.71 -4.58 -0.89
N ALA A 173 -2.71 -3.27 -0.64
CA ALA A 173 -3.48 -2.61 0.40
C ALA A 173 -4.99 -2.66 0.16
N CYS A 174 -5.43 -2.68 -1.09
CA CYS A 174 -6.84 -2.79 -1.46
C CYS A 174 -6.96 -3.36 -2.87
N LEU A 175 -6.98 -4.68 -3.02
CA LEU A 175 -7.24 -5.31 -4.31
C LEU A 175 -8.76 -5.46 -4.50
N LEU A 176 -9.28 -4.99 -5.64
CA LEU A 176 -10.69 -5.19 -6.00
C LEU A 176 -10.85 -5.30 -7.52
N ASP A 177 -11.30 -6.47 -7.98
CA ASP A 177 -11.50 -6.78 -9.39
C ASP A 177 -12.57 -5.90 -10.04
N GLY A 178 -12.30 -5.48 -11.29
CA GLY A 178 -13.29 -4.84 -12.17
C GLY A 178 -13.79 -3.47 -11.71
N SER A 179 -13.20 -2.88 -10.67
CA SER A 179 -13.59 -1.55 -10.21
C SER A 179 -13.13 -0.47 -11.18
N ALA A 180 -14.03 0.43 -11.56
CA ALA A 180 -13.66 1.61 -12.34
C ALA A 180 -12.85 2.58 -11.47
N LEU A 181 -11.77 3.14 -12.03
CA LEU A 181 -11.00 4.22 -11.41
C LEU A 181 -11.60 5.58 -11.79
N GLY A 182 -11.99 6.36 -10.78
CA GLY A 182 -12.30 7.79 -10.95
C GLY A 182 -11.05 8.65 -10.95
N SER A 183 -11.19 9.95 -11.23
CA SER A 183 -10.07 10.90 -11.30
C SER A 183 -9.75 11.61 -9.98
N ARG A 184 -10.54 11.38 -8.93
CA ARG A 184 -10.39 12.09 -7.66
C ARG A 184 -9.18 11.56 -6.91
N VAL A 185 -8.26 12.48 -6.58
CA VAL A 185 -7.13 12.23 -5.68
C VAL A 185 -7.50 12.68 -4.27
N LEU A 186 -7.18 11.86 -3.27
CA LEU A 186 -7.29 12.24 -1.86
C LEU A 186 -6.20 13.25 -1.50
N ASP A 187 -6.60 14.36 -0.88
CA ASP A 187 -5.66 15.25 -0.20
C ASP A 187 -5.24 14.59 1.13
N PRO A 188 -3.93 14.35 1.37
CA PRO A 188 -3.49 13.69 2.60
C PRO A 188 -3.93 14.48 3.84
N PRO A 189 -4.55 13.84 4.84
CA PRO A 189 -4.82 14.50 6.11
C PRO A 189 -3.48 14.84 6.79
N PRO A 190 -3.38 15.94 7.55
CA PRO A 190 -2.12 16.34 8.18
C PRO A 190 -1.57 15.31 9.17
N LEU A 191 -2.44 14.45 9.71
CA LEU A 191 -2.11 13.35 10.60
C LEU A 191 -2.74 12.07 10.06
N LEU A 192 -1.90 11.06 9.84
CA LEU A 192 -2.27 9.77 9.26
C LEU A 192 -1.97 8.64 10.25
N PRO A 193 -3.00 8.01 10.85
CA PRO A 193 -2.80 6.83 11.68
C PRO A 193 -2.47 5.60 10.82
N PHE A 194 -1.54 4.77 11.28
CA PHE A 194 -1.22 3.49 10.68
C PHE A 194 -0.59 2.55 11.73
N LEU A 195 -0.70 1.25 11.51
CA LEU A 195 0.00 0.25 12.33
C LEU A 195 1.35 0.00 11.68
N ALA A 196 2.43 0.39 12.35
CA ALA A 196 3.76 0.34 11.78
C ALA A 196 4.27 -1.11 11.74
N TRP A 197 4.48 -1.65 10.54
CA TRP A 197 4.84 -3.07 10.37
C TRP A 197 6.21 -3.47 10.92
N VAL A 198 7.09 -2.50 11.19
CA VAL A 198 8.46 -2.76 11.68
C VAL A 198 8.46 -3.10 13.17
N ASP A 199 7.55 -2.51 13.93
CA ASP A 199 7.49 -2.61 15.39
C ASP A 199 6.10 -3.03 15.93
N ALA A 200 5.14 -3.24 15.02
CA ALA A 200 3.73 -3.54 15.29
C ALA A 200 3.05 -2.55 16.26
N THR A 201 3.41 -1.26 16.19
CA THR A 201 2.85 -0.22 17.07
C THR A 201 1.94 0.76 16.34
N ALA A 202 0.87 1.20 17.02
CA ALA A 202 -0.03 2.23 16.55
C ALA A 202 0.71 3.58 16.50
N THR A 203 1.02 4.00 15.27
CA THR A 203 1.76 5.23 14.99
C THR A 203 0.86 6.18 14.21
N THR A 204 0.89 7.46 14.58
CA THR A 204 0.37 8.54 13.73
C THR A 204 1.53 9.31 13.13
N VAL A 205 1.53 9.48 11.80
CA VAL A 205 2.56 10.25 11.09
C VAL A 205 2.01 11.60 10.63
N ASN A 206 2.82 12.65 10.74
CA ASN A 206 2.56 13.91 10.06
C ASN A 206 2.90 13.75 8.57
N THR A 207 1.93 13.96 7.67
CA THR A 207 2.12 13.67 6.24
C THR A 207 3.01 14.67 5.51
N THR A 208 3.38 15.79 6.15
CA THR A 208 4.27 16.81 5.60
C THR A 208 5.69 16.69 6.14
N THR A 209 5.84 16.49 7.46
CA THR A 209 7.16 16.45 8.12
C THR A 209 7.67 15.03 8.35
N PHE A 210 6.81 14.02 8.18
CA PHE A 210 7.05 12.62 8.52
C PHE A 210 7.40 12.36 9.98
N ALA A 211 7.16 13.33 10.87
CA ALA A 211 7.27 13.13 12.31
C ALA A 211 6.27 12.06 12.78
N ARG A 212 6.75 11.13 13.62
CA ARG A 212 5.97 10.00 14.16
C ARG A 212 5.57 10.29 15.61
N PHE A 213 4.35 9.95 15.96
CA PHE A 213 3.79 10.10 17.30
C PHE A 213 3.10 8.81 17.71
N PRO A 214 3.14 8.41 18.99
CA PRO A 214 2.25 7.38 19.51
C PRO A 214 0.80 7.76 19.23
N THR A 215 0.01 6.85 18.68
CA THR A 215 -1.37 7.17 18.28
C THR A 215 -2.25 7.58 19.46
N LEU A 216 -2.08 6.96 20.63
CA LEU A 216 -2.81 7.34 21.85
C LEU A 216 -2.52 8.77 22.30
N ASP A 217 -1.29 9.26 22.17
CA ASP A 217 -0.95 10.66 22.51
C ASP A 217 -1.70 11.63 21.60
N VAL A 218 -1.80 11.30 20.30
CA VAL A 218 -2.54 12.11 19.32
C VAL A 218 -4.04 12.13 19.61
N LEU A 219 -4.61 11.01 20.05
CA LEU A 219 -6.02 10.90 20.43
C LEU A 219 -6.29 11.64 21.75
N THR A 220 -5.38 11.53 22.72
CA THR A 220 -5.45 12.24 24.01
C THR A 220 -5.35 13.75 23.83
N ALA A 221 -4.47 14.23 22.95
CA ALA A 221 -4.38 15.63 22.59
C ALA A 221 -5.67 16.18 21.94
N ARG A 222 -6.55 15.31 21.43
CA ARG A 222 -7.89 15.65 20.94
C ARG A 222 -9.00 15.52 21.99
N GLY A 223 -8.65 15.26 23.25
CA GLY A 223 -9.59 15.17 24.37
C GLY A 223 -10.22 13.79 24.55
N LEU A 224 -9.71 12.75 23.87
CA LEU A 224 -10.16 11.38 24.07
C LEU A 224 -9.41 10.73 25.23
N ASP A 225 -10.11 9.91 26.02
CA ASP A 225 -9.53 9.17 27.14
C ASP A 225 -8.87 7.88 26.63
N ALA A 226 -7.54 7.79 26.77
CA ALA A 226 -6.75 6.64 26.30
C ALA A 226 -7.16 5.33 26.99
N ASP A 227 -7.41 5.33 28.29
CA ASP A 227 -7.80 4.14 29.05
C ASP A 227 -9.18 3.67 28.59
N ARG A 228 -10.10 4.62 28.34
CA ARG A 228 -11.41 4.30 27.78
C ARG A 228 -11.31 3.70 26.38
N ILE A 229 -10.44 4.22 25.52
CA ILE A 229 -10.23 3.66 24.17
C ILE A 229 -9.73 2.23 24.26
N VAL A 230 -8.72 1.97 25.07
CA VAL A 230 -8.16 0.61 25.23
C VAL A 230 -9.20 -0.34 25.84
N ALA A 231 -9.91 0.10 26.89
CA ALA A 231 -10.95 -0.71 27.54
C ALA A 231 -12.14 -1.04 26.61
N ALA A 232 -12.45 -0.18 25.64
CA ALA A 232 -13.52 -0.41 24.66
C ALA A 232 -13.21 -1.57 23.69
N CYS A 233 -11.96 -2.03 23.59
CA CYS A 233 -11.59 -3.20 22.80
C CYS A 233 -12.19 -4.50 23.38
N GLU A 234 -12.26 -4.63 24.71
CA GLU A 234 -12.58 -5.90 25.37
C GLU A 234 -13.99 -6.45 25.02
N PRO A 235 -15.07 -5.64 25.04
CA PRO A 235 -16.40 -6.15 24.67
C PRO A 235 -16.49 -6.56 23.20
N VAL A 236 -15.78 -5.86 22.30
CA VAL A 236 -15.72 -6.21 20.88
C VAL A 236 -15.00 -7.54 20.71
N PHE A 237 -13.86 -7.66 21.38
CA PHE A 237 -13.03 -8.86 21.34
C PHE A 237 -13.77 -10.10 21.88
N ALA A 238 -14.50 -9.95 22.98
CA ALA A 238 -15.30 -11.03 23.56
C ALA A 238 -16.44 -11.52 22.64
N GLY A 239 -16.83 -10.73 21.63
CA GLY A 239 -17.84 -11.08 20.64
C GLY A 239 -17.30 -11.79 19.38
N LEU A 240 -15.98 -11.99 19.27
CA LEU A 240 -15.35 -12.69 18.14
C LEU A 240 -15.51 -14.22 18.25
N SER A 241 -15.22 -14.94 17.16
CA SER A 241 -15.54 -16.36 17.02
C SER A 241 -14.83 -17.25 18.03
N ASP A 242 -13.51 -17.07 18.20
CA ASP A 242 -12.71 -17.75 19.24
C ASP A 242 -11.68 -16.78 19.87
N PRO A 243 -12.11 -15.95 20.85
CA PRO A 243 -11.27 -14.92 21.43
C PRO A 243 -10.03 -15.48 22.15
N ALA A 244 -10.11 -16.70 22.69
CA ALA A 244 -8.98 -17.30 23.41
C ALA A 244 -7.89 -17.75 22.44
N VAL A 245 -8.27 -18.43 21.36
CA VAL A 245 -7.32 -18.87 20.31
C VAL A 245 -6.75 -17.67 19.56
N LEU A 246 -7.57 -16.67 19.23
CA LEU A 246 -7.09 -15.46 18.58
C LEU A 246 -6.00 -14.73 19.41
N ARG A 247 -6.18 -14.63 20.73
CA ARG A 247 -5.14 -14.06 21.62
C ARG A 247 -3.88 -14.91 21.69
N ALA A 248 -4.01 -16.23 21.68
CA ALA A 248 -2.86 -17.12 21.72
C ALA A 248 -2.05 -17.05 20.43
N ASP A 249 -2.73 -16.98 19.28
CA ASP A 249 -2.11 -16.98 17.95
C ASP A 249 -1.53 -15.61 17.59
N ILE A 250 -2.24 -14.52 17.90
CA ILE A 250 -1.87 -13.16 17.49
C ILE A 250 -1.17 -12.40 18.62
N GLY A 251 -1.59 -12.56 19.87
CA GLY A 251 -1.08 -11.81 21.01
C GLY A 251 -1.89 -10.55 21.35
N THR A 252 -2.22 -10.40 22.63
CA THR A 252 -3.06 -9.30 23.15
C THR A 252 -2.50 -7.91 22.85
N GLY A 253 -1.16 -7.77 22.86
CA GLY A 253 -0.49 -6.50 22.55
C GLY A 253 -0.81 -6.04 21.13
N TYR A 254 -0.56 -6.90 20.13
CA TYR A 254 -0.82 -6.57 18.72
C TYR A 254 -2.30 -6.32 18.43
N LEU A 255 -3.20 -7.06 19.07
CA LEU A 255 -4.64 -6.82 18.96
C LEU A 255 -5.04 -5.44 19.53
N THR A 256 -4.40 -5.00 20.61
CA THR A 256 -4.61 -3.67 21.19
C THR A 256 -4.09 -2.57 20.25
N GLU A 257 -2.89 -2.72 19.71
CA GLU A 257 -2.29 -1.75 18.78
C GLU A 257 -3.11 -1.64 17.47
N LEU A 258 -3.61 -2.77 16.96
CA LEU A 258 -4.54 -2.82 15.84
C LEU A 258 -5.84 -2.07 16.14
N TRP A 259 -6.43 -2.31 17.32
CA TRP A 259 -7.63 -1.61 17.77
C TRP A 259 -7.42 -0.10 17.85
N VAL A 260 -6.34 0.35 18.50
CA VAL A 260 -6.00 1.78 18.63
C VAL A 260 -5.83 2.44 17.26
N THR A 261 -5.15 1.74 16.33
CA THR A 261 -4.97 2.21 14.94
C THR A 261 -6.30 2.36 14.22
N ALA A 262 -7.19 1.37 14.37
CA ALA A 262 -8.52 1.38 13.75
C ALA A 262 -9.40 2.50 14.33
N VAL A 263 -9.40 2.71 15.65
CA VAL A 263 -10.08 3.83 16.30
C VAL A 263 -9.56 5.16 15.77
N ALA A 264 -8.25 5.35 15.70
CA ALA A 264 -7.67 6.57 15.16
C ALA A 264 -8.04 6.78 13.68
N THR A 265 -8.11 5.71 12.90
CA THR A 265 -8.57 5.77 11.51
C THR A 265 -10.01 6.29 11.42
N GLY A 266 -10.90 5.89 12.33
CA GLY A 266 -12.25 6.44 12.43
C GLY A 266 -12.32 7.89 12.93
N VAL A 267 -11.50 8.26 13.91
CA VAL A 267 -11.48 9.63 14.47
C VAL A 267 -10.88 10.64 13.48
N LEU A 268 -9.81 10.25 12.78
CA LEU A 268 -9.02 11.14 11.91
C LEU A 268 -9.40 11.04 10.43
N GLY A 269 -10.04 9.94 10.04
CA GLY A 269 -10.49 9.69 8.69
C GLY A 269 -11.83 10.34 8.35
N PRO A 270 -12.25 10.24 7.08
CA PRO A 270 -13.56 10.72 6.66
C PRO A 270 -14.67 9.80 7.17
N ALA A 271 -15.84 10.37 7.47
CA ALA A 271 -17.04 9.56 7.67
C ALA A 271 -17.35 8.76 6.40
N SER A 272 -17.69 7.48 6.56
CA SER A 272 -17.89 6.57 5.44
C SER A 272 -18.88 5.47 5.78
N ASP A 273 -19.48 4.89 4.74
CA ASP A 273 -20.19 3.62 4.85
C ASP A 273 -19.17 2.46 4.81
N LEU A 274 -18.98 1.83 5.97
CA LEU A 274 -18.02 0.74 6.16
C LEU A 274 -18.44 -0.55 5.44
N ASP A 275 -19.69 -0.64 4.99
CA ASP A 275 -20.24 -1.80 4.29
C ASP A 275 -20.13 -1.71 2.76
N THR A 276 -19.43 -0.70 2.24
CA THR A 276 -19.09 -0.71 0.81
C THR A 276 -18.00 -1.75 0.52
N PRO A 277 -18.04 -2.46 -0.64
CA PRO A 277 -17.04 -3.48 -0.97
C PRO A 277 -15.60 -2.99 -0.92
N ILE A 278 -15.34 -1.76 -1.40
CA ILE A 278 -14.00 -1.18 -1.42
C ILE A 278 -13.48 -0.85 -0.02
N VAL A 279 -14.32 -0.34 0.87
CA VAL A 279 -13.93 -0.05 2.26
C VAL A 279 -13.65 -1.35 3.01
N ARG A 280 -14.50 -2.37 2.86
CA ARG A 280 -14.24 -3.71 3.44
C ARG A 280 -12.93 -4.30 2.94
N ALA A 281 -12.68 -4.25 1.63
CA ALA A 281 -11.44 -4.76 1.04
C ALA A 281 -10.21 -4.04 1.59
N ALA A 282 -10.25 -2.71 1.70
CA ALA A 282 -9.14 -1.92 2.21
C ALA A 282 -8.89 -2.12 3.72
N LEU A 283 -9.94 -2.20 4.54
CA LEU A 283 -9.79 -2.37 5.99
C LEU A 283 -9.31 -3.79 6.36
N ARG A 284 -9.75 -4.82 5.63
CA ARG A 284 -9.35 -6.22 5.87
C ARG A 284 -7.84 -6.43 5.79
N THR A 285 -7.13 -5.64 4.99
CA THR A 285 -5.68 -5.77 4.81
C THR A 285 -4.86 -5.12 5.93
N MET A 286 -5.48 -4.36 6.84
CA MET A 286 -4.76 -3.61 7.88
C MET A 286 -3.96 -4.54 8.81
N ALA A 287 -4.62 -5.57 9.36
CA ALA A 287 -4.00 -6.51 10.27
C ALA A 287 -2.92 -7.39 9.60
N PRO A 288 -3.22 -8.14 8.51
CA PRO A 288 -2.20 -8.99 7.90
C PRO A 288 -1.04 -8.17 7.33
N GLY A 289 -1.29 -6.96 6.82
CA GLY A 289 -0.23 -6.11 6.30
C GLY A 289 0.74 -5.60 7.36
N ALA A 290 0.23 -5.20 8.51
CA ALA A 290 1.05 -4.63 9.57
C ALA A 290 1.65 -5.66 10.54
N LEU A 291 1.12 -6.88 10.61
CA LEU A 291 1.62 -7.93 11.51
C LEU A 291 2.45 -9.02 10.81
N ARG A 292 2.67 -8.91 9.49
CA ARG A 292 3.32 -9.92 8.64
C ARG A 292 4.72 -10.39 9.07
N THR A 293 5.45 -9.58 9.84
CA THR A 293 6.80 -9.87 10.35
C THR A 293 6.80 -10.29 11.82
N HIS A 294 5.65 -10.18 12.48
CA HIS A 294 5.50 -10.39 13.92
C HIS A 294 4.63 -11.59 14.26
N VAL A 295 3.80 -12.03 13.32
CA VAL A 295 2.83 -13.11 13.49
C VAL A 295 2.93 -14.04 12.28
N ASP A 296 2.83 -15.35 12.52
CA ASP A 296 2.74 -16.36 11.46
C ASP A 296 1.62 -16.01 10.46
N PHE A 297 1.95 -16.01 9.17
CA PHE A 297 0.98 -15.64 8.15
C PHE A 297 -0.20 -16.61 8.09
N GLY A 298 0.04 -17.90 8.36
CA GLY A 298 -1.03 -18.88 8.47
C GLY A 298 -2.01 -18.55 9.60
N ALA A 299 -1.55 -18.01 10.72
CA ALA A 299 -2.40 -17.51 11.80
C ALA A 299 -3.19 -16.27 11.38
N LEU A 300 -2.55 -15.32 10.70
CA LEU A 300 -3.23 -14.13 10.18
C LEU A 300 -4.34 -14.48 9.18
N ASP A 301 -4.10 -15.46 8.32
CA ASP A 301 -5.07 -15.94 7.32
C ASP A 301 -6.23 -16.70 7.98
N ARG A 302 -5.94 -17.60 8.93
CA ARG A 302 -6.97 -18.32 9.71
C ARG A 302 -7.93 -17.36 10.42
N HIS A 303 -7.42 -16.25 10.93
CA HIS A 303 -8.18 -15.27 11.72
C HIS A 303 -8.62 -14.04 10.92
N ALA A 304 -8.55 -14.08 9.58
CA ALA A 304 -8.75 -12.90 8.74
C ALA A 304 -10.13 -12.23 8.93
N ASP A 305 -11.19 -13.02 9.15
CA ASP A 305 -12.54 -12.48 9.38
C ASP A 305 -12.67 -11.79 10.75
N ASP A 306 -12.17 -12.42 11.82
CA ASP A 306 -12.19 -11.84 13.17
C ASP A 306 -11.32 -10.57 13.25
N LEU A 307 -10.15 -10.57 12.60
CA LEU A 307 -9.29 -9.39 12.51
C LEU A 307 -9.97 -8.25 11.73
N ALA A 308 -10.63 -8.55 10.61
CA ALA A 308 -11.39 -7.56 9.85
C ALA A 308 -12.58 -7.00 10.66
N ALA A 309 -13.26 -7.85 11.43
CA ALA A 309 -14.34 -7.43 12.32
C ALA A 309 -13.83 -6.49 13.42
N LEU A 310 -12.68 -6.80 14.04
CA LEU A 310 -12.03 -5.95 15.03
C LEU A 310 -11.65 -4.57 14.46
N VAL A 311 -11.03 -4.54 13.27
CA VAL A 311 -10.69 -3.27 12.59
C VAL A 311 -11.95 -2.46 12.28
N THR A 312 -12.97 -3.10 11.72
CA THR A 312 -14.22 -2.40 11.36
C THR A 312 -14.92 -1.83 12.59
N ALA A 313 -14.95 -2.59 13.69
CA ALA A 313 -15.50 -2.14 14.96
C ALA A 313 -14.71 -0.97 15.55
N GLY A 314 -13.37 -0.99 15.46
CA GLY A 314 -12.52 0.11 15.90
C GLY A 314 -12.78 1.39 15.09
N VAL A 315 -12.83 1.31 13.77
CA VAL A 315 -13.16 2.46 12.90
C VAL A 315 -14.55 3.01 13.24
N ARG A 316 -15.55 2.14 13.45
CA ARG A 316 -16.90 2.56 13.85
C ARG A 316 -16.90 3.27 15.20
N TYR A 317 -16.21 2.71 16.20
CA TYR A 317 -16.05 3.35 17.51
C TYR A 317 -15.41 4.74 17.38
N GLY A 318 -14.39 4.86 16.52
CA GLY A 318 -13.78 6.15 16.20
C GLY A 318 -14.76 7.16 15.58
N HIS A 319 -15.60 6.74 14.62
CA HIS A 319 -16.64 7.61 14.05
C HIS A 319 -17.67 8.11 15.08
N GLU A 320 -17.98 7.30 16.09
CA GLU A 320 -18.97 7.60 17.14
C GLU A 320 -18.40 8.49 18.25
N THR A 321 -17.08 8.50 18.43
CA THR A 321 -16.39 9.21 19.53
C THR A 321 -15.79 10.56 19.09
N ARG A 322 -15.87 10.91 17.79
CA ARG A 322 -15.33 12.16 17.22
C ARG A 322 -16.03 13.43 17.69
#